data_AF-A0A086SWX9-F1
#
_entry.id   AF-A0A086SWX9-F1
#
_cell.length_a   1.000
_cell.length_b   1.000
_cell.length_c   1.000
_cell.angle_alpha   90.00
_cell.angle_beta   90.00
_cell.angle_gamma   90.00
#
_symmetry.space_group_name_H-M   'P 1'
#
loop_
_entity.id
_entity.type
_entity.pdbx_description
1 polymer ?
#
loop_
_entity_poly.entity_id
_entity_poly.type
_entity_poly.pdbx_seq_one_letter_code
_entity_poly.pdbx_strand_id
1 'polypeptide(L)'
;MSSAHRSASGRKIGIKDRIACYRWTYFTMTMATGGVANVLFSLSFSNDWLTGIGIFFMMLNICLFLLNCVMISMRFYLRPGSFTRSFTDQYELAVIMINICQYGTDHVGNWLLRTMEIMFFIYAAVCVLASAGIYLVLWSTLSVQLASRLLFPANSSAHNEKCDRVFPVHTMTPTWVFPAYPLLLTGPFASQLIAASQRSSQLGLAINSTAVALTAVTIQGTGCLIAFMISAAFIYRLMTQKLPRDTQRPGVFMSIGPFGFTAGSITQLGNQASAFIPPDFLDSPYTIDVFRIVSVLVGLWLWGLAAWFFLISVGSLWKYVRAGSSMPFQMTWWSFVFPNTALITATGTLGEIFQNRGMHIATSVMAAAIIVVWIAVFLTMLRCLKNKTLLWPKNDT
;
A
#
# COMPACT_ATOMS: atom_id res chain seq x y z
N MET A 1 -18.03 41.12 3.98
CA MET A 1 -19.41 40.90 3.51
C MET A 1 -19.63 39.41 3.34
N SER A 2 -20.74 38.93 3.90
CA SER A 2 -21.20 37.54 3.95
C SER A 2 -21.42 36.95 2.56
N SER A 3 -20.88 35.76 2.29
CA SER A 3 -21.41 34.86 1.26
C SER A 3 -21.77 33.52 1.90
N ALA A 4 -22.85 33.55 2.69
CA ALA A 4 -23.58 32.36 3.07
C ALA A 4 -24.11 31.68 1.79
N HIS A 5 -23.43 30.63 1.32
CA HIS A 5 -23.97 29.73 0.30
C HIS A 5 -25.15 28.95 0.90
N ARG A 6 -26.36 29.48 0.69
CA ARG A 6 -27.63 28.78 0.93
C ARG A 6 -27.68 27.56 0.01
N SER A 7 -27.78 26.38 0.62
CA SER A 7 -28.10 25.12 -0.04
C SER A 7 -29.47 25.23 -0.70
N ALA A 8 -29.54 24.96 -2.00
CA ALA A 8 -30.77 24.54 -2.64
C ALA A 8 -31.11 23.12 -2.15
N SER A 9 -32.37 22.92 -1.75
CA SER A 9 -32.94 21.75 -1.06
C SER A 9 -32.55 21.63 0.43
N GLY A 10 -33.47 22.07 1.31
CA GLY A 10 -33.44 21.90 2.76
C GLY A 10 -33.64 20.46 3.24
N ARG A 11 -33.08 19.46 2.54
CA ARG A 11 -33.11 18.06 2.96
C ARG A 11 -32.08 17.85 4.06
N LYS A 12 -32.51 17.49 5.27
CA LYS A 12 -31.60 17.04 6.34
C LYS A 12 -30.79 15.86 5.81
N ILE A 13 -29.48 16.04 5.65
CA ILE A 13 -28.57 15.02 5.15
C ILE A 13 -28.52 13.87 6.15
N GLY A 14 -29.13 12.75 5.76
CA GLY A 14 -29.27 11.57 6.60
C GLY A 14 -28.01 10.69 6.56
N ILE A 15 -27.95 9.69 7.44
CA ILE A 15 -26.87 8.70 7.48
C ILE A 15 -26.74 7.98 6.11
N LYS A 16 -27.86 7.74 5.42
CA LYS A 16 -27.90 7.16 4.06
C LYS A 16 -27.15 8.00 3.03
N ASP A 17 -27.26 9.33 3.09
CA ASP A 17 -26.57 10.25 2.16
C ASP A 17 -25.06 10.28 2.43
N ARG A 18 -24.64 10.13 3.70
CA ARG A 18 -23.24 10.05 4.08
C ARG A 18 -22.58 8.75 3.61
N ILE A 19 -23.28 7.63 3.81
CA ILE A 19 -22.81 6.30 3.36
C ILE A 19 -22.70 6.25 1.83
N ALA A 20 -23.58 6.97 1.11
CA ALA A 20 -23.47 7.08 -0.35
C ALA A 20 -22.15 7.74 -0.81
N CYS A 21 -21.55 8.61 0.02
CA CYS A 21 -20.26 9.25 -0.23
C CYS A 21 -19.05 8.40 0.18
N TYR A 22 -19.26 7.24 0.79
CA TYR A 22 -18.19 6.36 1.27
C TYR A 22 -17.47 5.70 0.09
N ARG A 23 -16.14 5.74 0.04
CA ARG A 23 -15.32 5.31 -1.11
C ARG A 23 -14.32 4.22 -0.74
N TRP A 24 -13.85 3.48 -1.72
CA TRP A 24 -12.77 2.50 -1.55
C TRP A 24 -11.47 3.10 -1.04
N THR A 25 -11.23 4.39 -1.25
CA THR A 25 -10.07 5.10 -0.69
C THR A 25 -10.02 5.02 0.84
N TYR A 26 -11.13 4.76 1.54
CA TYR A 26 -11.11 4.67 3.00
C TYR A 26 -10.28 3.51 3.51
N PHE A 27 -10.19 2.45 2.73
CA PHE A 27 -9.35 1.31 3.02
C PHE A 27 -7.86 1.68 3.14
N THR A 28 -7.39 2.77 2.53
CA THR A 28 -5.99 3.22 2.74
C THR A 28 -5.64 3.50 4.21
N MET A 29 -6.63 3.74 5.08
CA MET A 29 -6.40 3.85 6.52
C MET A 29 -6.08 2.49 7.17
N THR A 30 -6.70 1.39 6.72
CA THR A 30 -6.42 0.05 7.24
C THR A 30 -5.02 -0.36 6.82
N MET A 31 -4.69 -0.14 5.56
CA MET A 31 -3.35 -0.31 5.01
C MET A 31 -2.27 0.39 5.84
N ALA A 32 -2.48 1.69 6.13
CA ALA A 32 -1.56 2.49 6.94
C ALA A 32 -1.47 2.00 8.39
N THR A 33 -2.60 1.68 9.01
CA THR A 33 -2.65 1.20 10.41
C THR A 33 -1.93 -0.14 10.56
N GLY A 34 -2.17 -1.06 9.63
CA GLY A 34 -1.46 -2.33 9.60
C GLY A 34 0.03 -2.18 9.24
N GLY A 35 0.40 -1.21 8.40
CA GLY A 35 1.80 -0.88 8.14
C GLY A 35 2.54 -0.36 9.37
N VAL A 36 1.88 0.42 10.23
CA VAL A 36 2.45 0.86 11.53
C VAL A 36 2.70 -0.33 12.44
N ALA A 37 1.76 -1.27 12.52
CA ALA A 37 1.96 -2.52 13.26
C ALA A 37 3.14 -3.34 12.71
N ASN A 38 3.31 -3.42 11.38
CA ASN A 38 4.48 -4.07 10.77
C ASN A 38 5.80 -3.41 11.16
N VAL A 39 5.84 -2.07 11.16
CA VAL A 39 7.04 -1.31 11.56
C VAL A 39 7.40 -1.58 13.01
N LEU A 40 6.40 -1.56 13.90
CA LEU A 40 6.60 -1.84 15.32
C LEU A 40 7.17 -3.24 15.55
N PHE A 41 6.74 -4.23 14.75
CA PHE A 41 7.28 -5.59 14.81
C PHE A 41 8.74 -5.65 14.33
N SER A 42 9.10 -4.86 13.31
CA SER A 42 10.45 -4.84 12.73
C SER A 42 11.50 -4.11 13.57
N LEU A 43 11.13 -3.53 14.71
CA LEU A 43 12.07 -2.79 15.55
C LEU A 43 12.96 -3.75 16.33
N SER A 44 14.27 -3.62 16.15
CA SER A 44 15.25 -4.49 16.80
C SER A 44 15.32 -4.31 18.33
N PHE A 45 14.86 -3.17 18.87
CA PHE A 45 14.70 -2.95 20.31
C PHE A 45 13.33 -3.44 20.79
N SER A 46 13.11 -4.75 20.68
CA SER A 46 11.91 -5.42 21.16
C SER A 46 11.82 -5.31 22.69
N ASN A 47 10.73 -4.71 23.18
CA ASN A 47 10.36 -4.71 24.58
C ASN A 47 8.87 -5.06 24.67
N ASP A 48 8.44 -5.67 25.77
CA ASP A 48 7.05 -6.14 25.94
C ASP A 48 6.00 -5.03 25.73
N TRP A 49 6.30 -3.81 26.17
CA TRP A 49 5.43 -2.65 25.97
C TRP A 49 5.25 -2.29 24.49
N LEU A 50 6.30 -2.45 23.68
CA LEU A 50 6.29 -2.16 22.25
C LEU A 50 5.44 -3.20 21.51
N THR A 51 5.57 -4.47 21.89
CA THR A 51 4.70 -5.56 21.42
C THR A 51 3.24 -5.29 21.77
N GLY A 52 2.95 -4.80 22.97
CA GLY A 52 1.60 -4.37 23.37
C GLY A 52 1.01 -3.28 22.47
N ILE A 53 1.81 -2.27 22.09
CA ILE A 53 1.38 -1.24 21.13
C ILE A 53 1.16 -1.85 19.74
N GLY A 54 2.04 -2.76 19.29
CA GLY A 54 1.88 -3.48 18.03
C GLY A 54 0.57 -4.26 17.95
N ILE A 55 0.23 -5.01 19.01
CA ILE A 55 -1.05 -5.74 19.13
C ILE A 55 -2.24 -4.78 19.10
N PHE A 56 -2.14 -3.62 19.77
CA PHE A 56 -3.19 -2.60 19.69
C PHE A 56 -3.43 -2.15 18.24
N PHE A 57 -2.38 -1.83 17.49
CA PHE A 57 -2.51 -1.42 16.08
C PHE A 57 -3.03 -2.57 15.19
N MET A 58 -2.65 -3.82 15.46
CA MET A 58 -3.23 -4.98 14.77
C MET A 58 -4.74 -5.08 15.01
N MET A 59 -5.19 -5.03 16.26
CA MET A 59 -6.61 -5.12 16.61
C MET A 59 -7.40 -3.94 16.04
N LEU A 60 -6.82 -2.75 16.11
CA LEU A 60 -7.39 -1.56 15.48
C LEU A 60 -7.53 -1.73 13.97
N ASN A 61 -6.52 -2.31 13.31
CA ASN A 61 -6.57 -2.57 11.87
C ASN A 61 -7.73 -3.52 11.51
N ILE A 62 -7.91 -4.62 12.24
CA ILE A 62 -9.03 -5.55 12.06
C ILE A 62 -10.37 -4.83 12.26
N CYS A 63 -10.50 -4.04 13.34
CA CYS A 63 -11.71 -3.29 13.62
C CYS A 63 -12.05 -2.29 12.50
N LEU A 64 -11.05 -1.53 12.03
CA LEU A 64 -11.22 -0.56 10.95
C LEU A 64 -11.56 -1.25 9.62
N PHE A 65 -10.97 -2.42 9.35
CA PHE A 65 -11.29 -3.21 8.16
C PHE A 65 -12.74 -3.69 8.17
N LEU A 66 -13.19 -4.29 9.28
CA LEU A 66 -14.58 -4.71 9.44
C LEU A 66 -15.54 -3.52 9.32
N LEU A 67 -15.22 -2.38 9.92
CA LEU A 67 -16.00 -1.15 9.77
C LEU A 67 -16.10 -0.73 8.30
N ASN A 68 -14.99 -0.71 7.56
CA ASN A 68 -14.97 -0.33 6.15
C ASN A 68 -15.77 -1.32 5.29
N CYS A 69 -15.68 -2.62 5.56
CA CYS A 69 -16.47 -3.67 4.92
C CYS A 69 -17.98 -3.50 5.17
N VAL A 70 -18.38 -3.19 6.41
CA VAL A 70 -19.79 -2.93 6.74
C VAL A 70 -20.27 -1.68 6.01
N MET A 71 -19.49 -0.60 6.01
CA MET A 71 -19.87 0.67 5.38
C MET A 71 -19.99 0.56 3.85
N ILE A 72 -19.08 -0.17 3.19
CA ILE A 72 -19.17 -0.37 1.73
C ILE A 72 -20.30 -1.33 1.35
N SER A 73 -20.50 -2.40 2.11
CA SER A 73 -21.64 -3.31 1.93
C SER A 73 -22.96 -2.58 2.11
N MET A 74 -23.07 -1.73 3.12
CA MET A 74 -24.24 -0.88 3.36
C MET A 74 -24.45 0.11 2.21
N ARG A 75 -23.38 0.66 1.61
CA ARG A 75 -23.48 1.50 0.41
C ARG A 75 -24.05 0.73 -0.79
N PHE A 76 -23.63 -0.52 -1.01
CA PHE A 76 -24.16 -1.33 -2.11
C PHE A 76 -25.61 -1.74 -1.88
N TYR A 77 -25.98 -2.10 -0.66
CA TYR A 77 -27.35 -2.41 -0.30
C TYR A 77 -28.29 -1.22 -0.52
N LEU A 78 -27.86 -0.01 -0.11
CA LEU A 78 -28.68 1.20 -0.22
C LEU A 78 -28.71 1.80 -1.64
N ARG A 79 -27.76 1.46 -2.52
CA ARG A 79 -27.70 1.93 -3.92
C ARG A 79 -27.23 0.82 -4.87
N PRO A 80 -28.14 -0.08 -5.31
CA PRO A 80 -27.79 -1.26 -6.10
C PRO A 80 -27.15 -0.95 -7.46
N GLY A 81 -27.31 0.26 -8.00
CA GLY A 81 -26.62 0.70 -9.23
C GLY A 81 -25.11 0.98 -9.10
N SER A 82 -24.54 0.95 -7.88
CA SER A 82 -23.11 1.20 -7.64
C SER A 82 -22.24 -0.07 -7.67
N PHE A 83 -22.85 -1.26 -7.66
CA PHE A 83 -22.15 -2.54 -7.53
C PHE A 83 -21.37 -2.92 -8.80
N THR A 84 -22.01 -2.80 -9.98
CA THR A 84 -21.40 -3.16 -11.28
C THR A 84 -20.19 -2.29 -11.66
N ARG A 85 -19.98 -1.15 -11.00
CA ARG A 85 -18.85 -0.23 -11.21
C ARG A 85 -17.73 -0.34 -10.16
N SER A 86 -17.85 -1.27 -9.19
CA SER A 86 -16.96 -1.30 -8.00
C SER A 86 -15.95 -2.45 -7.96
N PHE A 87 -15.90 -3.32 -8.98
CA PHE A 87 -15.07 -4.54 -9.00
C PHE A 87 -13.56 -4.31 -9.24
N THR A 88 -12.97 -3.21 -8.77
CA THR A 88 -11.61 -2.82 -9.22
C THR A 88 -10.65 -2.45 -8.09
N ASP A 89 -11.03 -2.59 -6.83
CA ASP A 89 -10.20 -2.15 -5.70
C ASP A 89 -9.91 -3.31 -4.72
N GLN A 90 -8.83 -4.06 -4.98
CA GLN A 90 -8.32 -5.14 -4.13
C GLN A 90 -6.91 -4.79 -3.65
N TYR A 91 -6.72 -4.42 -2.38
CA TYR A 91 -5.36 -4.06 -1.93
C TYR A 91 -5.08 -4.21 -0.42
N GLU A 92 -6.04 -4.68 0.40
CA GLU A 92 -5.94 -4.54 1.87
C GLU A 92 -5.76 -5.84 2.64
N LEU A 93 -6.17 -6.98 2.06
CA LEU A 93 -6.17 -8.26 2.75
C LEU A 93 -4.77 -8.73 3.14
N ALA A 94 -3.75 -8.41 2.33
CA ALA A 94 -2.37 -8.81 2.61
C ALA A 94 -1.80 -8.18 3.87
N VAL A 95 -2.05 -6.89 4.14
CA VAL A 95 -1.50 -6.22 5.33
C VAL A 95 -2.06 -6.84 6.61
N ILE A 96 -3.33 -7.23 6.60
CA ILE A 96 -3.96 -7.91 7.74
C ILE A 96 -3.32 -9.30 7.94
N MET A 97 -3.16 -10.06 6.86
CA MET A 97 -2.53 -11.38 6.94
C MET A 97 -1.08 -11.32 7.42
N ILE A 98 -0.30 -10.32 6.98
CA ILE A 98 1.05 -10.06 7.49
C ILE A 98 1.03 -9.83 9.01
N ASN A 99 0.12 -8.99 9.50
CA ASN A 99 -0.02 -8.72 10.93
C ASN A 99 -0.43 -9.96 11.73
N ILE A 100 -1.30 -10.82 11.17
CA ILE A 100 -1.68 -12.09 11.80
C ILE A 100 -0.45 -13.02 11.88
N CYS A 101 0.39 -13.09 10.84
CA CYS A 101 1.65 -13.83 10.88
C CYS A 101 2.68 -13.27 11.88
N GLN A 102 2.63 -11.97 12.17
CA GLN A 102 3.53 -11.32 13.11
C GLN A 102 3.11 -11.56 14.57
N TYR A 103 1.86 -11.20 14.90
CA TYR A 103 1.38 -11.14 16.28
C TYR A 103 0.42 -12.28 16.65
N GLY A 104 -0.24 -12.90 15.67
CA GLY A 104 -1.32 -13.88 15.90
C GLY A 104 -0.87 -15.33 15.97
N THR A 105 0.13 -15.73 15.18
CA THR A 105 0.54 -17.14 15.05
C THR A 105 1.01 -17.77 16.36
N ASP A 106 1.60 -16.98 17.26
CA ASP A 106 2.18 -17.50 18.49
C ASP A 106 1.13 -17.80 19.58
N HIS A 107 -0.09 -17.29 19.44
CA HIS A 107 -1.11 -17.28 20.51
C HIS A 107 -2.32 -18.19 20.25
N VAL A 108 -2.57 -18.60 19.00
CA VAL A 108 -3.87 -19.21 18.60
C VAL A 108 -3.72 -20.68 18.15
N GLY A 109 -2.48 -21.14 17.95
CA GLY A 109 -2.14 -22.53 17.65
C GLY A 109 -1.95 -22.85 16.16
N ASN A 110 -1.55 -24.10 15.90
CA ASN A 110 -1.01 -24.56 14.62
C ASN A 110 -1.96 -24.45 13.41
N TRP A 111 -3.28 -24.48 13.62
CA TRP A 111 -4.27 -24.38 12.56
C TRP A 111 -4.20 -23.02 11.84
N LEU A 112 -3.79 -21.96 12.56
CA LEU A 112 -3.69 -20.62 12.02
C LEU A 112 -2.58 -20.55 10.97
N LEU A 113 -1.44 -21.21 11.21
CA LEU A 113 -0.32 -21.25 10.27
C LEU A 113 -0.72 -21.91 8.94
N ARG A 114 -1.43 -23.06 9.01
CA ARG A 114 -1.94 -23.74 7.81
C ARG A 114 -2.99 -22.91 7.07
N THR A 115 -3.84 -22.20 7.81
CA THR A 115 -4.83 -21.27 7.22
C THR A 115 -4.13 -20.14 6.48
N MET A 116 -3.06 -19.57 7.05
CA MET A 116 -2.28 -18.50 6.41
C MET A 116 -1.56 -18.99 5.15
N GLU A 117 -1.06 -20.23 5.11
CA GLU A 117 -0.50 -20.84 3.90
C GLU A 117 -1.54 -20.93 2.76
N ILE A 118 -2.74 -21.42 3.05
CA ILE A 118 -3.82 -21.51 2.05
C ILE A 118 -4.23 -20.10 1.59
N MET A 119 -4.36 -19.17 2.53
CA MET A 119 -4.69 -17.77 2.24
C MET A 119 -3.60 -17.10 1.39
N PHE A 120 -2.33 -17.46 1.57
CA PHE A 120 -1.23 -16.96 0.73
C PHE A 120 -1.42 -17.34 -0.74
N PHE A 121 -1.70 -18.59 -1.06
CA PHE A 121 -1.90 -19.01 -2.45
C PHE A 121 -3.18 -18.44 -3.07
N ILE A 122 -4.26 -18.34 -2.29
CA ILE A 122 -5.49 -17.67 -2.75
C ILE A 122 -5.20 -16.20 -3.04
N TYR A 123 -4.51 -15.51 -2.13
CA TYR A 123 -4.11 -14.12 -2.33
C TYR A 123 -3.24 -13.95 -3.57
N ALA A 124 -2.22 -14.81 -3.74
CA ALA A 124 -1.33 -14.82 -4.88
C ALA A 124 -2.06 -14.98 -6.22
N ALA A 125 -3.00 -15.93 -6.31
CA ALA A 125 -3.79 -16.13 -7.51
C ALA A 125 -4.71 -14.92 -7.79
N VAL A 126 -5.42 -14.44 -6.77
CA VAL A 126 -6.34 -13.32 -6.89
C VAL A 126 -5.62 -12.04 -7.28
N CYS A 127 -4.46 -11.73 -6.68
CA CYS A 127 -3.74 -10.50 -6.97
C CYS A 127 -3.19 -10.46 -8.40
N VAL A 128 -2.69 -11.61 -8.91
CA VAL A 128 -2.19 -11.71 -10.29
C VAL A 128 -3.34 -11.54 -11.29
N LEU A 129 -4.44 -12.27 -11.10
CA LEU A 129 -5.60 -12.19 -11.98
C LEU A 129 -6.24 -10.80 -11.96
N ALA A 130 -6.37 -10.19 -10.79
CA ALA A 130 -6.92 -8.86 -10.66
C ALA A 130 -6.02 -7.79 -11.26
N SER A 131 -4.71 -7.83 -10.97
CA SER A 131 -3.75 -6.89 -11.59
C SER A 131 -3.79 -6.99 -13.11
N ALA A 132 -3.72 -8.20 -13.67
CA ALA A 132 -3.80 -8.42 -15.11
C ALA A 132 -5.14 -7.92 -15.68
N GLY A 133 -6.26 -8.25 -15.03
CA GLY A 133 -7.60 -7.80 -15.43
C GLY A 133 -7.73 -6.28 -15.44
N ILE A 134 -7.24 -5.60 -14.40
CA ILE A 134 -7.28 -4.13 -14.30
C ILE A 134 -6.45 -3.49 -15.42
N TYR A 135 -5.23 -3.95 -15.66
CA TYR A 135 -4.40 -3.42 -16.75
C TYR A 135 -5.01 -3.69 -18.13
N LEU A 136 -5.58 -4.87 -18.36
CA LEU A 136 -6.29 -5.18 -19.62
C LEU A 136 -7.51 -4.29 -19.83
N VAL A 137 -8.29 -4.01 -18.79
CA VAL A 137 -9.42 -3.06 -18.87
C VAL A 137 -8.94 -1.64 -19.13
N LEU A 138 -7.87 -1.20 -18.46
CA LEU A 138 -7.27 0.13 -18.65
C LEU A 138 -6.77 0.30 -20.10
N TRP A 139 -6.12 -0.72 -20.68
CA TRP A 139 -5.58 -0.63 -22.03
C TRP A 139 -6.64 -0.78 -23.12
N SER A 140 -7.60 -1.70 -22.95
CA SER A 140 -8.69 -1.91 -23.92
C SER A 140 -9.63 -0.71 -24.03
N THR A 141 -9.92 -0.03 -22.93
CA THR A 141 -10.73 1.18 -22.95
C THR A 141 -10.01 2.36 -23.61
N LEU A 142 -8.67 2.44 -23.47
CA LEU A 142 -7.86 3.46 -24.12
C LEU A 142 -7.80 3.26 -25.65
N SER A 143 -7.63 2.01 -26.12
CA SER A 143 -7.59 1.70 -27.56
C SER A 143 -8.93 1.86 -28.25
N VAL A 144 -10.06 1.52 -27.60
CA VAL A 144 -11.41 1.76 -28.14
C VAL A 144 -11.70 3.26 -28.27
N GLN A 145 -11.28 4.07 -27.29
CA GLN A 145 -11.45 5.53 -27.35
C GLN A 145 -10.58 6.16 -28.44
N LEU A 146 -9.32 5.71 -28.59
CA LEU A 146 -8.43 6.20 -29.64
C LEU A 146 -8.89 5.77 -31.04
N ALA A 147 -9.32 4.52 -31.20
CA ALA A 147 -9.90 4.01 -32.44
C ALA A 147 -11.19 4.77 -32.83
N SER A 148 -12.07 5.07 -31.87
CA SER A 148 -13.28 5.86 -32.13
C SER A 148 -12.97 7.30 -32.59
N ARG A 149 -11.88 7.91 -32.09
CA ARG A 149 -11.42 9.23 -32.53
C ARG A 149 -10.74 9.21 -33.91
N LEU A 150 -10.04 8.13 -34.25
CA LEU A 150 -9.43 7.95 -35.58
C LEU A 150 -10.45 7.58 -36.66
N LEU A 151 -11.49 6.84 -36.30
CA LEU A 151 -12.56 6.42 -37.22
C LEU A 151 -13.61 7.53 -37.46
N PHE A 152 -13.77 8.47 -36.52
CA PHE A 152 -14.68 9.62 -36.66
C PHE A 152 -14.00 10.97 -36.35
N PRO A 153 -13.08 11.44 -37.22
CA PRO A 153 -12.42 12.72 -37.04
C PRO A 153 -13.22 13.84 -37.71
N ALA A 154 -14.39 14.25 -37.18
CA ALA A 154 -14.96 15.60 -37.34
C ALA A 154 -16.43 15.70 -36.89
N ASN A 155 -16.79 16.93 -36.49
CA ASN A 155 -18.13 17.45 -36.20
C ASN A 155 -18.77 17.02 -34.87
N SER A 156 -18.44 17.74 -33.79
CA SER A 156 -19.43 18.61 -33.14
C SER A 156 -18.80 19.37 -31.98
N SER A 157 -18.80 20.71 -32.07
CA SER A 157 -18.42 21.64 -30.99
C SER A 157 -19.48 21.74 -29.88
N ALA A 158 -20.22 20.65 -29.60
CA ALA A 158 -21.35 20.66 -28.68
C ALA A 158 -21.63 19.28 -28.05
N HIS A 159 -20.65 18.71 -27.33
CA HIS A 159 -20.97 17.73 -26.29
C HIS A 159 -20.09 17.95 -25.06
N ASN A 160 -20.71 18.55 -24.04
CA ASN A 160 -20.12 18.82 -22.74
C ASN A 160 -19.56 17.56 -22.06
N GLU A 161 -18.26 17.58 -21.77
CA GLU A 161 -17.67 17.34 -20.44
C GLU A 161 -17.71 15.94 -19.78
N LYS A 162 -18.05 14.83 -20.46
CA LYS A 162 -18.09 13.51 -19.77
C LYS A 162 -17.23 12.36 -20.29
N CYS A 163 -16.52 12.52 -21.40
CA CYS A 163 -15.68 11.45 -21.97
C CYS A 163 -14.22 11.87 -22.26
N ASP A 164 -13.67 12.82 -21.52
CA ASP A 164 -12.23 13.06 -21.51
C ASP A 164 -11.56 12.19 -20.44
N ARG A 165 -11.35 10.91 -20.76
CA ARG A 165 -10.32 10.09 -20.09
C ARG A 165 -9.36 9.48 -21.10
N VAL A 166 -8.85 10.34 -22.00
CA VAL A 166 -7.48 10.11 -22.48
C VAL A 166 -6.61 10.10 -21.22
N PHE A 167 -5.68 9.15 -21.11
CA PHE A 167 -4.67 9.10 -20.05
C PHE A 167 -3.37 9.73 -20.58
N PRO A 168 -3.33 11.05 -20.86
CA PRO A 168 -2.11 11.64 -21.36
C PRO A 168 -1.06 11.64 -20.26
N VAL A 169 0.19 11.45 -20.65
CA VAL A 169 1.34 11.33 -19.73
C VAL A 169 1.42 12.50 -18.75
N HIS A 170 0.95 13.70 -19.10
CA HIS A 170 0.94 14.86 -18.19
C HIS A 170 0.00 14.72 -16.97
N THR A 171 -1.01 13.85 -17.03
CA THR A 171 -1.92 13.51 -15.92
C THR A 171 -1.45 12.31 -15.10
N MET A 172 -0.31 11.72 -15.46
CA MET A 172 0.22 10.56 -14.77
C MET A 172 0.53 10.89 -13.31
N THR A 173 0.03 10.04 -12.41
CA THR A 173 0.25 10.16 -10.97
C THR A 173 0.82 8.85 -10.44
N PRO A 174 1.59 8.86 -9.34
CA PRO A 174 2.15 7.65 -8.74
C PRO A 174 1.07 6.64 -8.30
N THR A 175 -0.15 7.13 -8.06
CA THR A 175 -1.39 6.36 -7.90
C THR A 175 -1.57 5.27 -8.96
N TRP A 176 -1.01 5.42 -10.17
CA TRP A 176 -1.17 4.42 -11.23
C TRP A 176 -0.43 3.10 -10.94
N VAL A 177 0.45 3.07 -9.92
CA VAL A 177 1.05 1.83 -9.41
C VAL A 177 0.05 0.99 -8.61
N PHE A 178 -1.08 1.56 -8.17
CA PHE A 178 -2.02 0.87 -7.28
C PHE A 178 -2.47 -0.53 -7.74
N PRO A 179 -2.76 -0.79 -9.04
CA PRO A 179 -3.12 -2.13 -9.50
C PRO A 179 -2.01 -3.18 -9.31
N ALA A 180 -0.74 -2.77 -9.33
CA ALA A 180 0.42 -3.65 -9.09
C ALA A 180 0.80 -3.76 -7.61
N TYR A 181 0.25 -2.91 -6.74
CA TYR A 181 0.55 -2.86 -5.31
C TYR A 181 0.25 -4.17 -4.54
N PRO A 182 -0.84 -4.89 -4.83
CA PRO A 182 -1.09 -6.19 -4.22
C PRO A 182 0.02 -7.21 -4.49
N LEU A 183 0.59 -7.19 -5.70
CA LEU A 183 1.70 -8.08 -6.07
C LEU A 183 2.91 -7.80 -5.17
N LEU A 184 3.15 -6.54 -4.82
CA LEU A 184 4.28 -6.09 -3.99
C LEU A 184 4.22 -6.58 -2.54
N LEU A 185 3.01 -6.91 -2.03
CA LEU A 185 2.82 -7.39 -0.66
C LEU A 185 2.98 -8.91 -0.52
N THR A 186 3.09 -9.66 -1.63
CA THR A 186 3.31 -11.12 -1.58
C THR A 186 4.63 -11.49 -0.91
N GLY A 187 5.70 -10.74 -1.18
CA GLY A 187 7.02 -10.93 -0.57
C GLY A 187 7.02 -10.75 0.96
N PRO A 188 6.59 -9.60 1.50
CA PRO A 188 6.48 -9.39 2.93
C PRO A 188 5.59 -10.43 3.61
N PHE A 189 4.49 -10.84 2.97
CA PHE A 189 3.62 -11.89 3.52
C PHE A 189 4.34 -13.25 3.59
N ALA A 190 4.99 -13.68 2.52
CA ALA A 190 5.78 -14.92 2.53
C ALA A 190 6.90 -14.89 3.56
N SER A 191 7.62 -13.78 3.69
CA SER A 191 8.73 -13.61 4.64
C SER A 191 8.27 -13.80 6.09
N GLN A 192 7.11 -13.21 6.43
CA GLN A 192 6.53 -13.36 7.77
C GLN A 192 5.89 -14.74 7.99
N LEU A 193 5.32 -15.35 6.95
CA LEU A 193 4.78 -16.71 7.03
C LEU A 193 5.88 -17.75 7.26
N ILE A 194 7.00 -17.63 6.55
CA ILE A 194 8.19 -18.50 6.74
C ILE A 194 8.79 -18.26 8.12
N ALA A 195 8.94 -17.00 8.56
CA ALA A 195 9.40 -16.69 9.92
C ALA A 195 8.49 -17.30 11.00
N ALA A 196 7.17 -17.18 10.84
CA ALA A 196 6.19 -17.76 11.76
C ALA A 196 6.27 -19.30 11.80
N SER A 197 6.49 -19.93 10.63
CA SER A 197 6.71 -21.38 10.55
C SER A 197 7.98 -21.81 11.27
N GLN A 198 9.10 -21.08 11.10
CA GLN A 198 10.35 -21.38 11.81
C GLN A 198 10.17 -21.30 13.33
N ARG A 199 9.47 -20.27 13.83
CA ARG A 199 9.11 -20.16 15.26
C ARG A 199 8.22 -21.30 15.74
N SER A 200 7.30 -21.77 14.89
CA SER A 200 6.35 -22.84 15.20
C SER A 200 6.89 -24.25 14.91
N SER A 201 8.07 -24.39 14.32
CA SER A 201 8.65 -25.68 13.89
C SER A 201 8.89 -26.66 15.04
N GLN A 202 8.91 -26.18 16.29
CA GLN A 202 8.90 -27.02 17.49
C GLN A 202 7.61 -27.85 17.66
N LEU A 203 6.55 -27.55 16.90
CA LEU A 203 5.22 -28.16 17.00
C LEU A 203 4.87 -29.13 15.85
N GLY A 204 5.84 -29.51 15.00
CA GLY A 204 5.71 -30.64 14.07
C GLY A 204 4.97 -30.40 12.73
N LEU A 205 4.80 -29.15 12.31
CA LEU A 205 4.19 -28.80 11.01
C LEU A 205 5.19 -28.08 10.10
N ALA A 206 5.38 -28.61 8.90
CA ALA A 206 6.14 -27.99 7.83
C ALA A 206 5.18 -27.41 6.78
N ILE A 207 5.23 -26.08 6.58
CA ILE A 207 4.63 -25.46 5.39
C ILE A 207 5.53 -25.71 4.18
N ASN A 208 4.99 -25.58 2.96
CA ASN A 208 5.83 -25.64 1.77
C ASN A 208 6.58 -24.31 1.56
N SER A 209 7.63 -24.08 2.36
CA SER A 209 8.42 -22.85 2.36
C SER A 209 9.01 -22.54 0.98
N THR A 210 9.41 -23.57 0.22
CA THR A 210 9.94 -23.41 -1.15
C THR A 210 8.88 -22.89 -2.11
N ALA A 211 7.69 -23.48 -2.13
CA ALA A 211 6.61 -23.00 -2.99
C ALA A 211 6.18 -21.57 -2.61
N VAL A 212 6.08 -21.28 -1.31
CA VAL A 212 5.73 -19.94 -0.79
C VAL A 212 6.79 -18.91 -1.19
N ALA A 213 8.07 -19.17 -0.93
CA ALA A 213 9.17 -18.24 -1.23
C ALA A 213 9.29 -17.97 -2.74
N LEU A 214 9.32 -19.02 -3.58
CA LEU A 214 9.49 -18.86 -5.02
C LEU A 214 8.30 -18.14 -5.65
N THR A 215 7.07 -18.50 -5.26
CA THR A 215 5.85 -17.81 -5.73
C THR A 215 5.88 -16.33 -5.37
N ALA A 216 6.28 -16.01 -4.12
CA ALA A 216 6.36 -14.64 -3.66
C ALA A 216 7.41 -13.83 -4.43
N VAL A 217 8.61 -14.38 -4.65
CA VAL A 217 9.67 -13.71 -5.41
C VAL A 217 9.21 -13.43 -6.85
N THR A 218 8.57 -14.39 -7.52
CA THR A 218 8.07 -14.21 -8.89
C THR A 218 6.98 -13.14 -8.99
N ILE A 219 5.97 -13.20 -8.11
CA ILE A 219 4.84 -12.26 -8.14
C ILE A 219 5.29 -10.86 -7.72
N GLN A 220 6.06 -10.75 -6.65
CA GLN A 220 6.60 -9.48 -6.20
C GLN A 220 7.54 -8.86 -7.23
N GLY A 221 8.42 -9.66 -7.85
CA GLY A 221 9.29 -9.21 -8.92
C GLY A 221 8.51 -8.59 -10.07
N THR A 222 7.40 -9.22 -10.47
CA THR A 222 6.47 -8.68 -11.47
C THR A 222 5.90 -7.31 -11.03
N GLY A 223 5.43 -7.21 -9.79
CA GLY A 223 4.94 -5.94 -9.22
C GLY A 223 6.00 -4.84 -9.19
N CYS A 224 7.25 -5.19 -8.82
CA CYS A 224 8.37 -4.25 -8.76
C CYS A 224 8.75 -3.74 -10.16
N LEU A 225 8.81 -4.62 -11.16
CA LEU A 225 9.13 -4.24 -12.54
C LEU A 225 8.05 -3.33 -13.15
N ILE A 226 6.77 -3.60 -12.89
CA ILE A 226 5.67 -2.70 -13.28
C ILE A 226 5.82 -1.34 -12.59
N ALA A 227 6.12 -1.33 -11.29
CA ALA A 227 6.35 -0.08 -10.55
C ALA A 227 7.56 0.71 -11.09
N PHE A 228 8.63 0.04 -11.55
CA PHE A 228 9.76 0.69 -12.22
C PHE A 228 9.34 1.44 -13.47
N MET A 229 8.57 0.79 -14.36
CA MET A 229 8.09 1.41 -15.61
C MET A 229 7.20 2.63 -15.33
N ILE A 230 6.29 2.51 -14.35
CA ILE A 230 5.40 3.61 -13.96
C ILE A 230 6.18 4.76 -13.30
N SER A 231 7.18 4.43 -12.48
CA SER A 231 8.02 5.43 -11.81
C SER A 231 8.88 6.20 -12.81
N ALA A 232 9.43 5.54 -13.84
CA ALA A 232 10.17 6.19 -14.92
C ALA A 232 9.30 7.21 -15.66
N ALA A 233 8.08 6.83 -16.03
CA ALA A 233 7.13 7.74 -16.68
C ALA A 233 6.68 8.89 -15.75
N PHE A 234 6.55 8.63 -14.44
CA PHE A 234 6.27 9.67 -13.46
C PHE A 234 7.41 10.69 -13.33
N ILE A 235 8.67 10.25 -13.31
CA ILE A 235 9.85 11.13 -13.32
C ILE A 235 9.86 11.98 -14.60
N TYR A 236 9.61 11.38 -15.76
CA TYR A 236 9.51 12.11 -17.04
C TYR A 236 8.41 13.19 -16.98
N ARG A 237 7.27 12.89 -16.37
CA ARG A 237 6.19 13.86 -16.13
C ARG A 237 6.62 14.99 -15.17
N LEU A 238 7.43 14.70 -14.15
CA LEU A 238 7.98 15.74 -13.26
C LEU A 238 9.02 16.64 -13.94
N MET A 239 9.75 16.13 -14.94
CA MET A 239 10.70 16.92 -15.72
C MET A 239 10.01 17.86 -16.72
N THR A 240 8.86 17.44 -17.26
CA THR A 240 8.14 18.19 -18.31
C THR A 240 6.99 19.06 -17.77
N GLN A 241 6.51 18.79 -16.55
CA GLN A 241 5.36 19.47 -15.94
C GLN A 241 5.67 19.85 -14.49
N LYS A 242 4.96 20.85 -13.96
CA LYS A 242 5.06 21.24 -12.55
C LYS A 242 4.61 20.10 -11.62
N LEU A 243 5.01 20.19 -10.34
CA LEU A 243 4.56 19.29 -9.29
C LEU A 243 3.02 19.08 -9.31
N PRO A 244 2.52 17.90 -8.90
CA PRO A 244 1.09 17.61 -8.86
C PRO A 244 0.30 18.67 -8.07
N ARG A 245 -1.00 18.78 -8.39
CA ARG A 245 -1.92 19.69 -7.68
C ARG A 245 -1.85 19.45 -6.18
N ASP A 246 -2.07 20.50 -5.40
CA ASP A 246 -1.95 20.50 -3.92
C ASP A 246 -2.72 19.34 -3.23
N THR A 247 -3.85 18.92 -3.79
CA THR A 247 -4.66 17.79 -3.33
C THR A 247 -4.05 16.40 -3.59
N GLN A 248 -3.20 16.29 -4.62
CA GLN A 248 -2.58 15.05 -5.07
C GLN A 248 -1.14 14.90 -4.56
N ARG A 249 -0.57 15.93 -3.93
CA ARG A 249 0.79 15.91 -3.39
C ARG A 249 1.08 14.80 -2.39
N PRO A 250 0.17 14.43 -1.47
CA PRO A 250 0.41 13.26 -0.62
C PRO A 250 0.74 12.01 -1.46
N GLY A 251 0.04 11.84 -2.59
CA GLY A 251 0.23 10.72 -3.50
C GLY A 251 1.64 10.55 -4.07
N VAL A 252 2.52 11.55 -3.97
CA VAL A 252 3.94 11.41 -4.37
C VAL A 252 4.67 10.39 -3.50
N PHE A 253 4.30 10.27 -2.22
CA PHE A 253 4.87 9.27 -1.31
C PHE A 253 4.58 7.83 -1.74
N MET A 254 3.57 7.60 -2.58
CA MET A 254 3.24 6.24 -3.06
C MET A 254 4.36 5.61 -3.89
N SER A 255 5.26 6.40 -4.47
CA SER A 255 6.45 5.92 -5.19
C SER A 255 7.47 5.22 -4.30
N ILE A 256 7.45 5.44 -2.98
CA ILE A 256 8.42 4.87 -2.03
C ILE A 256 8.14 3.38 -1.82
N GLY A 257 6.87 3.03 -1.66
CA GLY A 257 6.45 1.73 -1.18
C GLY A 257 6.87 0.55 -2.07
N PRO A 258 6.72 0.59 -3.41
CA PRO A 258 7.15 -0.51 -4.27
C PRO A 258 8.59 -0.96 -4.04
N PHE A 259 9.50 0.01 -3.98
CA PHE A 259 10.93 -0.26 -3.81
C PHE A 259 11.25 -0.62 -2.36
N GLY A 260 10.59 0.02 -1.38
CA GLY A 260 10.74 -0.32 0.04
C GLY A 260 10.25 -1.75 0.37
N PHE A 261 9.06 -2.13 -0.11
CA PHE A 261 8.49 -3.46 0.13
C PHE A 261 9.34 -4.55 -0.53
N THR A 262 9.85 -4.29 -1.74
CA THR A 262 10.71 -5.23 -2.45
C THR A 262 12.10 -5.33 -1.84
N ALA A 263 12.69 -4.21 -1.40
CA ALA A 263 13.96 -4.22 -0.70
C ALA A 263 13.88 -5.02 0.62
N GLY A 264 12.85 -4.76 1.43
CA GLY A 264 12.66 -5.44 2.70
C GLY A 264 12.38 -6.94 2.54
N SER A 265 11.54 -7.34 1.59
CA SER A 265 11.21 -8.75 1.39
C SER A 265 12.33 -9.57 0.77
N ILE A 266 13.04 -9.06 -0.26
CA ILE A 266 14.14 -9.80 -0.89
C ILE A 266 15.26 -10.02 0.13
N THR A 267 15.60 -9.00 0.92
CA THR A 267 16.62 -9.12 1.97
C THR A 267 16.18 -10.09 3.06
N GLN A 268 14.92 -10.03 3.49
CA GLN A 268 14.39 -10.92 4.52
C GLN A 268 14.30 -12.38 4.05
N LEU A 269 13.77 -12.64 2.84
CA LEU A 269 13.75 -13.97 2.23
C LEU A 269 15.17 -14.50 1.98
N GLY A 270 16.10 -13.64 1.55
CA GLY A 270 17.50 -14.00 1.39
C GLY A 270 18.16 -14.39 2.72
N ASN A 271 17.81 -13.72 3.82
CA ASN A 271 18.26 -14.08 5.15
C ASN A 271 17.64 -15.40 5.67
N GLN A 272 16.48 -15.78 5.14
CA GLN A 272 15.76 -17.03 5.43
C GLN A 272 16.04 -18.14 4.40
N ALA A 273 17.03 -17.98 3.52
CA ALA A 273 17.28 -18.89 2.40
C ALA A 273 17.44 -20.37 2.82
N SER A 274 18.06 -20.64 3.97
CA SER A 274 18.20 -21.99 4.52
C SER A 274 16.88 -22.67 4.88
N ALA A 275 15.78 -21.91 4.99
CA ALA A 275 14.45 -22.44 5.27
C ALA A 275 13.77 -23.08 4.06
N PHE A 276 14.24 -22.79 2.84
CA PHE A 276 13.57 -23.20 1.61
C PHE A 276 14.49 -23.62 0.47
N ILE A 277 15.80 -23.37 0.58
CA ILE A 277 16.83 -23.86 -0.35
C ILE A 277 17.54 -25.07 0.29
N PRO A 278 17.61 -26.22 -0.40
CA PRO A 278 18.40 -27.36 0.07
C PRO A 278 19.90 -27.04 0.23
N PRO A 279 20.61 -27.64 1.19
CA PRO A 279 22.03 -27.37 1.42
C PRO A 279 22.92 -27.60 0.19
N ASP A 280 22.64 -28.66 -0.58
CA ASP A 280 23.39 -29.03 -1.79
C ASP A 280 22.65 -28.63 -3.07
N PHE A 281 21.86 -27.55 -3.02
CA PHE A 281 21.16 -27.07 -4.22
C PHE A 281 22.18 -26.68 -5.30
N LEU A 282 21.98 -27.19 -6.53
CA LEU A 282 22.90 -27.05 -7.66
C LEU A 282 24.32 -27.61 -7.40
N ASP A 283 24.42 -28.68 -6.62
CA ASP A 283 25.68 -29.38 -6.32
C ASP A 283 26.77 -28.48 -5.70
N SER A 284 26.35 -27.42 -4.99
CA SER A 284 27.25 -26.45 -4.39
C SER A 284 26.89 -26.17 -2.92
N PRO A 285 27.84 -26.29 -1.98
CA PRO A 285 27.60 -26.02 -0.56
C PRO A 285 27.46 -24.52 -0.26
N TYR A 286 27.83 -23.65 -1.20
CA TYR A 286 27.81 -22.19 -1.02
C TYR A 286 26.51 -21.54 -1.51
N THR A 287 25.56 -22.32 -2.01
CA THR A 287 24.38 -21.79 -2.70
C THR A 287 23.51 -20.90 -1.82
N ILE A 288 23.35 -21.24 -0.54
CA ILE A 288 22.61 -20.44 0.44
C ILE A 288 23.30 -19.09 0.68
N ASP A 289 24.63 -19.09 0.84
CA ASP A 289 25.41 -17.88 1.07
C ASP A 289 25.39 -16.95 -0.13
N VAL A 290 25.55 -17.50 -1.34
CA VAL A 290 25.45 -16.73 -2.60
C VAL A 290 24.07 -16.10 -2.72
N PHE A 291 23.00 -16.87 -2.45
CA PHE A 291 21.63 -16.36 -2.52
C PHE A 291 21.41 -15.21 -1.55
N ARG A 292 21.93 -15.33 -0.31
CA ARG A 292 21.86 -14.28 0.70
C ARG A 292 22.61 -13.02 0.27
N ILE A 293 23.85 -13.16 -0.22
CA ILE A 293 24.67 -12.02 -0.69
C ILE A 293 23.97 -11.27 -1.82
N VAL A 294 23.49 -12.00 -2.85
CA VAL A 294 22.79 -11.40 -3.99
C VAL A 294 21.52 -10.68 -3.53
N SER A 295 20.75 -11.29 -2.64
CA SER A 295 19.54 -10.70 -2.08
C SER A 295 19.81 -9.39 -1.33
N VAL A 296 20.90 -9.34 -0.55
CA VAL A 296 21.31 -8.12 0.16
C VAL A 296 21.73 -7.02 -0.80
N LEU A 297 22.51 -7.33 -1.84
CA LEU A 297 22.95 -6.36 -2.84
C LEU A 297 21.78 -5.76 -3.62
N VAL A 298 20.87 -6.60 -4.11
CA VAL A 298 19.66 -6.15 -4.81
C VAL A 298 18.77 -5.33 -3.87
N GLY A 299 18.60 -5.78 -2.63
CA GLY A 299 17.84 -5.05 -1.62
C GLY A 299 18.42 -3.66 -1.32
N LEU A 300 19.75 -3.54 -1.24
CA LEU A 300 20.42 -2.27 -0.98
C LEU A 300 20.23 -1.27 -2.14
N TRP A 301 20.27 -1.73 -3.38
CA TRP A 301 19.95 -0.89 -4.56
C TRP A 301 18.52 -0.37 -4.53
N LEU A 302 17.55 -1.26 -4.27
CA LEU A 302 16.14 -0.88 -4.19
C LEU A 302 15.85 0.03 -2.98
N TRP A 303 16.52 -0.20 -1.86
CA TRP A 303 16.46 0.68 -0.69
C TRP A 303 16.97 2.09 -1.01
N GLY A 304 18.09 2.21 -1.72
CA GLY A 304 18.61 3.51 -2.16
C GLY A 304 17.62 4.27 -3.04
N LEU A 305 16.94 3.57 -3.96
CA LEU A 305 15.88 4.16 -4.77
C LEU A 305 14.66 4.61 -3.95
N ALA A 306 14.24 3.79 -2.98
CA ALA A 306 13.14 4.13 -2.06
C ALA A 306 13.48 5.37 -1.22
N ALA A 307 14.70 5.45 -0.70
CA ALA A 307 15.20 6.60 0.06
C ALA A 307 15.24 7.87 -0.80
N TRP A 308 15.65 7.76 -2.06
CA TRP A 308 15.64 8.88 -3.00
C TRP A 308 14.21 9.39 -3.28
N PHE A 309 13.25 8.49 -3.51
CA PHE A 309 11.83 8.87 -3.64
C PHE A 309 11.27 9.50 -2.37
N PHE A 310 11.74 9.09 -1.19
CA PHE A 310 11.39 9.72 0.08
C PHE A 310 11.87 11.18 0.12
N LEU A 311 13.13 11.44 -0.26
CA LEU A 311 13.67 12.80 -0.32
C LEU A 311 12.88 13.70 -1.28
N ILE A 312 12.51 13.19 -2.47
CA ILE A 312 11.67 13.93 -3.41
C ILE A 312 10.29 14.21 -2.83
N SER A 313 9.68 13.21 -2.20
CA SER A 313 8.37 13.32 -1.59
C SER A 313 8.34 14.38 -0.49
N VAL A 314 9.35 14.41 0.38
CA VAL A 314 9.52 15.43 1.41
C VAL A 314 9.76 16.81 0.78
N GLY A 315 10.63 16.91 -0.22
CA GLY A 315 10.88 18.16 -0.96
C GLY A 315 9.62 18.72 -1.62
N SER A 316 8.71 17.87 -2.09
CA SER A 316 7.42 18.27 -2.68
C SER A 316 6.49 19.00 -1.70
N LEU A 317 6.70 18.79 -0.38
CA LEU A 317 5.94 19.43 0.69
C LEU A 317 6.55 20.76 1.17
N TRP A 318 7.72 21.16 0.68
CA TRP A 318 8.42 22.38 1.12
C TRP A 318 7.55 23.64 1.08
N LYS A 319 6.61 23.71 0.12
CA LYS A 319 5.63 24.80 0.02
C LYS A 319 4.84 25.00 1.32
N TYR A 320 4.47 23.91 2.00
CA TYR A 320 3.59 23.92 3.19
C TYR A 320 4.29 24.24 4.50
N VAL A 321 5.63 24.27 4.50
CA VAL A 321 6.41 24.76 5.64
C VAL A 321 6.31 26.29 5.75
N ARG A 322 5.96 26.99 4.67
CA ARG A 322 5.79 28.45 4.67
C ARG A 322 4.42 28.85 5.24
N ALA A 323 4.44 29.86 6.12
CA ALA A 323 3.25 30.44 6.73
C ALA A 323 2.22 30.88 5.67
N GLY A 324 0.93 30.56 5.92
CA GLY A 324 -0.18 30.95 5.04
C GLY A 324 -0.58 29.93 3.98
N SER A 325 0.05 28.75 3.93
CA SER A 325 -0.34 27.68 3.00
C SER A 325 -0.97 26.49 3.73
N SER A 326 -2.18 26.11 3.32
CA SER A 326 -2.90 24.96 3.88
C SER A 326 -3.15 23.91 2.81
N MET A 327 -2.91 22.64 3.14
CA MET A 327 -3.34 21.52 2.30
C MET A 327 -4.74 21.06 2.73
N PRO A 328 -5.73 20.99 1.84
CA PRO A 328 -7.03 20.42 2.17
C PRO A 328 -6.88 18.92 2.44
N PHE A 329 -7.52 18.46 3.53
CA PHE A 329 -7.50 17.04 3.88
C PHE A 329 -8.18 16.20 2.79
N GLN A 330 -7.52 15.13 2.40
CA GLN A 330 -8.05 14.10 1.52
C GLN A 330 -7.63 12.73 2.03
N MET A 331 -8.36 11.69 1.66
CA MET A 331 -8.01 10.32 2.05
C MET A 331 -6.62 9.89 1.50
N THR A 332 -6.11 10.59 0.48
CA THR A 332 -4.74 10.41 0.01
C THR A 332 -3.68 10.72 1.07
N TRP A 333 -3.99 11.44 2.16
CA TRP A 333 -3.04 11.70 3.26
C TRP A 333 -2.52 10.43 3.93
N TRP A 334 -3.23 9.30 3.84
CA TRP A 334 -2.73 8.01 4.32
C TRP A 334 -1.47 7.51 3.61
N SER A 335 -1.16 8.08 2.43
CA SER A 335 0.14 7.87 1.74
C SER A 335 1.34 8.48 2.47
N PHE A 336 1.14 9.42 3.42
CA PHE A 336 2.24 9.86 4.29
C PHE A 336 2.67 8.77 5.28
N VAL A 337 1.80 7.78 5.52
CA VAL A 337 2.07 6.69 6.44
C VAL A 337 2.49 5.46 5.67
N PHE A 338 1.57 4.87 4.90
CA PHE A 338 1.72 3.49 4.44
C PHE A 338 2.98 3.19 3.61
N PRO A 339 3.28 3.88 2.49
CA PRO A 339 4.51 3.65 1.73
C PRO A 339 5.81 3.81 2.53
N ASN A 340 5.81 4.75 3.48
CA ASN A 340 6.97 4.98 4.34
C ASN A 340 7.19 3.83 5.32
N THR A 341 6.15 3.10 5.72
CA THR A 341 6.30 1.88 6.54
C THR A 341 7.19 0.84 5.86
N ALA A 342 7.13 0.75 4.52
CA ALA A 342 7.97 -0.13 3.73
C ALA A 342 9.46 0.25 3.80
N LEU A 343 9.75 1.55 3.65
CA LEU A 343 11.12 2.07 3.75
C LEU A 343 11.69 1.86 5.16
N ILE A 344 10.90 2.10 6.20
CA ILE A 344 11.31 1.89 7.59
C ILE A 344 11.61 0.41 7.83
N THR A 345 10.71 -0.48 7.43
CA THR A 345 10.87 -1.93 7.58
C THR A 345 12.13 -2.42 6.86
N ALA A 346 12.35 -1.99 5.62
CA ALA A 346 13.56 -2.34 4.86
C ALA A 346 14.84 -1.81 5.52
N THR A 347 14.80 -0.61 6.10
CA THR A 347 15.93 -0.04 6.86
C THR A 347 16.22 -0.86 8.11
N GLY A 348 15.18 -1.34 8.81
CA GLY A 348 15.30 -2.26 9.94
C GLY A 348 15.98 -3.57 9.56
N THR A 349 15.48 -4.25 8.53
CA THR A 349 16.03 -5.52 8.03
C THR A 349 17.49 -5.37 7.60
N LEU A 350 17.83 -4.31 6.86
CA LEU A 350 19.22 -4.05 6.47
C LEU A 350 20.10 -3.73 7.70
N GLY A 351 19.57 -3.01 8.69
CA GLY A 351 20.27 -2.74 9.95
C GLY A 351 20.66 -4.02 10.69
N GLU A 352 19.75 -4.99 10.75
CA GLU A 352 20.00 -6.32 11.32
C GLU A 352 21.05 -7.10 10.52
N ILE A 353 20.97 -7.07 9.20
CA ILE A 353 21.92 -7.80 8.34
C ILE A 353 23.34 -7.22 8.45
N PHE A 354 23.48 -5.90 8.43
CA PHE A 354 24.77 -5.23 8.55
C PHE A 354 25.26 -5.07 10.00
N GLN A 355 24.46 -5.51 10.99
CA GLN A 355 24.74 -5.33 12.42
C GLN A 355 25.11 -3.87 12.76
N ASN A 356 24.41 -2.92 12.14
CA ASN A 356 24.75 -1.49 12.19
C ASN A 356 23.85 -0.74 13.17
N ARG A 357 24.44 -0.29 14.30
CA ARG A 357 23.73 0.47 15.33
C ARG A 357 23.09 1.76 14.80
N GLY A 358 23.73 2.45 13.85
CA GLY A 358 23.19 3.66 13.24
C GLY A 358 21.89 3.40 12.48
N MET A 359 21.81 2.30 11.74
CA MET A 359 20.57 1.90 11.04
C MET A 359 19.46 1.53 12.01
N HIS A 360 19.76 0.83 13.12
CA HIS A 360 18.74 0.55 14.16
C HIS A 360 18.18 1.83 14.80
N ILE A 361 19.04 2.82 15.08
CA ILE A 361 18.61 4.12 15.60
C ILE A 361 17.77 4.85 14.55
N ALA A 362 18.20 4.88 13.29
CA ALA A 362 17.46 5.50 12.20
C ALA A 362 16.06 4.90 12.04
N THR A 363 15.95 3.56 12.02
CA THR A 363 14.67 2.85 11.97
C THR A 363 13.78 3.23 13.15
N SER A 364 14.32 3.32 14.36
CA SER A 364 13.57 3.70 15.56
C SER A 364 13.05 5.14 15.50
N VAL A 365 13.88 6.08 15.02
CA VAL A 365 13.49 7.49 14.84
C VAL A 365 12.41 7.62 13.77
N MET A 366 12.56 6.93 12.64
CA MET A 366 11.57 6.95 11.58
C MET A 366 10.25 6.28 12.00
N ALA A 367 10.30 5.23 12.82
CA ALA A 367 9.13 4.59 13.40
C ALA A 367 8.39 5.54 14.37
N ALA A 368 9.10 6.26 15.24
CA ALA A 368 8.46 7.26 16.09
C ALA A 368 7.80 8.37 15.24
N ALA A 369 8.49 8.86 14.21
CA ALA A 369 7.95 9.85 13.29
C ALA A 369 6.69 9.37 12.56
N ILE A 370 6.66 8.11 12.09
CA ILE A 370 5.48 7.58 11.38
C ILE A 370 4.25 7.48 12.27
N ILE A 371 4.44 7.13 13.56
CA ILE A 371 3.34 7.07 14.53
C ILE A 371 2.77 8.46 14.77
N VAL A 372 3.63 9.48 14.93
CA VAL A 372 3.19 10.88 15.09
C VAL A 372 2.39 11.34 13.85
N VAL A 373 2.88 11.02 12.65
CA VAL A 373 2.18 11.33 11.40
C VAL A 373 0.84 10.59 11.33
N TRP A 374 0.78 9.31 11.70
CA TRP A 374 -0.46 8.53 11.75
C TRP A 374 -1.49 9.19 12.68
N ILE A 375 -1.07 9.59 13.89
CA ILE A 375 -1.95 10.27 14.86
C ILE A 375 -2.45 11.59 14.27
N ALA A 376 -1.57 12.40 13.66
CA ALA A 376 -1.94 13.67 13.06
C ALA A 376 -2.96 13.50 11.91
N VAL A 377 -2.75 12.52 11.03
CA VAL A 377 -3.67 12.19 9.93
C VAL A 377 -5.02 11.71 10.48
N PHE A 378 -5.01 10.81 11.47
CA PHE A 378 -6.22 10.27 12.08
C PHE A 378 -7.04 11.35 12.81
N LEU A 379 -6.40 12.20 13.61
CA LEU A 379 -7.06 13.32 14.29
C LEU A 379 -7.64 14.34 13.29
N THR A 380 -6.91 14.62 12.21
CA THR A 380 -7.40 15.52 11.15
C THR A 380 -8.60 14.91 10.43
N MET A 381 -8.59 13.60 10.16
CA MET A 381 -9.74 12.90 9.60
C MET A 381 -10.98 13.00 10.50
N LEU A 382 -10.83 12.78 11.82
CA LEU A 382 -11.91 12.92 12.79
C LEU A 382 -12.46 14.36 12.84
N ARG A 383 -11.57 15.36 12.81
CA ARG A 383 -11.97 16.79 12.71
C ARG A 383 -12.74 17.07 11.42
N CYS A 384 -12.29 16.55 10.28
CA CYS A 384 -12.96 16.71 8.99
C CYS A 384 -14.34 16.04 8.95
N LEU A 385 -14.50 14.89 9.60
CA LEU A 385 -15.79 14.21 9.82
C LEU A 385 -16.72 15.06 10.70
N LYS A 386 -16.22 15.62 11.81
CA LYS A 386 -16.99 16.49 12.71
C LYS A 386 -17.43 17.78 12.00
N ASN A 387 -16.54 18.38 11.21
CA ASN A 387 -16.79 19.62 10.48
C ASN A 387 -17.62 19.43 9.20
N LYS A 388 -18.15 18.22 8.94
CA LYS A 388 -19.00 17.90 7.77
C LYS A 388 -18.31 18.18 6.42
N THR A 389 -16.98 18.13 6.40
CA THR A 389 -16.17 18.27 5.17
C THR A 389 -15.90 16.92 4.50
N LEU A 390 -16.04 15.83 5.26
CA LEU A 390 -15.88 14.45 4.82
C LEU A 390 -17.21 13.68 4.96
N LEU A 391 -17.50 12.76 4.04
CA LEU A 391 -18.78 12.03 3.93
C LEU A 391 -20.01 12.96 3.85
N TRP A 392 -19.85 14.09 3.17
CA TRP A 392 -20.92 15.03 2.91
C TRP A 392 -21.15 15.13 1.39
N PRO A 393 -22.41 15.11 0.91
CA PRO A 393 -22.71 15.39 -0.48
C PRO A 393 -22.14 16.77 -0.82
N LYS A 394 -21.19 16.81 -1.75
CA LYS A 394 -20.84 18.08 -2.39
C LYS A 394 -22.00 18.40 -3.32
N ASN A 395 -22.49 19.64 -3.26
CA ASN A 395 -23.41 20.11 -4.29
C ASN A 395 -22.62 20.06 -5.60
N ASP A 396 -23.01 19.16 -6.51
CA ASP A 396 -22.56 19.21 -7.89
C ASP A 396 -23.10 20.55 -8.45
N THR A 397 -22.24 21.57 -8.49
CA THR A 397 -22.43 22.75 -9.34
C THR A 397 -21.78 22.46 -10.67
#